data_AF-A0A7J2PVJ2-F1
#
_entry.id   AF-A0A7J2PVJ2-F1
#
_cell.length_a   1.000
_cell.length_b   1.000
_cell.length_c   1.000
_cell.angle_alpha   90.00
_cell.angle_beta   90.00
_cell.angle_gamma   90.00
#
_symmetry.space_group_name_H-M   'P 1'
#
loop_
_entity.id
_entity.type
_entity.pdbx_description
1 polymer ?
#
loop_
_entity_poly.entity_id
_entity_poly.type
_entity_poly.pdbx_seq_one_letter_code
_entity_poly.pdbx_strand_id
1 'polypeptide(L)' 'MDLELDILVIGAHPDDAEIGCGGTIAHYKKRGKKIGVLDLSNGEPTPFGT' A
#
# COMPACT_ATOMS: atom_id res chain seq x y z
N MET A 1 -4.69 -4.22 -22.02
CA MET A 1 -3.51 -4.12 -21.13
C MET A 1 -3.79 -5.00 -19.93
N ASP A 2 -2.97 -6.01 -19.67
CA ASP A 2 -3.13 -6.85 -18.46
C ASP A 2 -2.73 -6.06 -17.22
N LEU A 3 -3.75 -5.60 -16.48
CA LEU A 3 -3.63 -4.90 -15.20
C LEU A 3 -3.52 -5.84 -13.99
N GLU A 4 -3.30 -7.14 -14.23
CA GLU A 4 -3.28 -8.13 -13.16
C GLU A 4 -2.09 -7.89 -12.20
N LEU A 5 -2.42 -7.66 -10.93
CA LEU A 5 -1.46 -7.56 -9.84
C LEU A 5 -1.32 -8.93 -9.18
N ASP A 6 -0.10 -9.33 -8.86
CA ASP A 6 0.14 -10.51 -8.04
C ASP A 6 -0.25 -10.23 -6.57
N ILE A 7 -0.05 -8.98 -6.12
CA ILE A 7 -0.23 -8.56 -4.73
C ILE A 7 -0.83 -7.15 -4.70
N LEU A 8 -1.83 -6.95 -3.86
CA LEU A 8 -2.39 -5.64 -3.52
C LEU A 8 -2.18 -5.38 -2.01
N VAL A 9 -1.53 -4.28 -1.67
CA VAL A 9 -1.39 -3.81 -0.29
C VAL A 9 -2.38 -2.68 -0.07
N ILE A 10 -3.18 -2.77 0.99
CA ILE A 10 -4.24 -1.80 1.29
C ILE A 10 -3.90 -1.12 2.62
N GLY A 11 -3.67 0.19 2.58
CA GLY A 11 -3.43 1.06 3.73
C GLY A 11 -4.63 1.97 3.99
N ALA A 12 -4.88 2.30 5.26
CA ALA A 12 -5.92 3.27 5.60
C ALA A 12 -5.47 4.70 5.26
N HIS A 13 -4.20 5.00 5.53
CA HIS A 13 -3.55 6.29 5.32
C HIS A 13 -2.30 6.13 4.45
N PRO A 14 -1.87 7.22 3.77
CA PRO A 14 -0.58 7.24 3.09
C PRO A 14 0.52 7.01 4.11
N ASP A 15 1.43 6.07 3.85
CA ASP A 15 2.51 5.55 4.70
C ASP A 15 2.28 4.17 5.35
N ASP A 16 1.03 3.72 5.50
CA ASP A 16 0.69 2.46 6.15
C ASP A 16 1.36 1.26 5.44
N ALA A 17 1.43 1.31 4.10
CA ALA A 17 2.01 0.26 3.29
C ALA A 17 3.53 0.15 3.50
N GLU A 18 4.25 1.27 3.57
CA GLU A 18 5.69 1.33 3.81
C GLU A 18 6.03 0.90 5.24
N ILE A 19 5.29 1.42 6.23
CA ILE A 19 5.52 1.16 7.65
C ILE A 19 5.17 -0.28 7.99
N GLY A 20 3.99 -0.75 7.58
CA GLY A 20 3.48 -2.08 7.93
C GLY A 20 4.02 -3.20 7.05
N CYS A 21 4.31 -2.91 5.77
CA CYS A 21 4.62 -3.93 4.76
C CYS A 21 5.86 -3.63 3.91
N GLY A 22 6.63 -2.57 4.15
CA GLY A 22 7.74 -2.16 3.28
C GLY A 22 8.77 -3.26 3.01
N GLY A 23 9.11 -4.05 4.03
CA GLY A 23 10.00 -5.21 3.88
C GLY A 23 9.41 -6.30 2.99
N THR A 24 8.12 -6.60 3.14
CA THR A 24 7.37 -7.59 2.35
C THR A 24 7.24 -7.14 0.89
N ILE A 25 6.89 -5.87 0.68
CA ILE A 25 6.82 -5.25 -0.65
C ILE A 25 8.18 -5.37 -1.35
N ALA A 26 9.27 -4.95 -0.70
CA ALA A 26 10.61 -5.05 -1.25
C ALA A 26 11.02 -6.52 -1.54
N HIS A 27 10.65 -7.45 -0.67
CA HIS A 27 10.97 -8.87 -0.82
C HIS A 27 10.33 -9.48 -2.08
N TYR A 28 9.04 -9.22 -2.32
CA TYR A 28 8.32 -9.74 -3.48
C TYR A 28 8.59 -8.95 -4.75
N LYS A 29 8.85 -7.64 -4.65
CA LYS A 29 9.28 -6.83 -5.79
C LYS A 29 10.60 -7.34 -6.37
N LYS A 30 11.57 -7.70 -5.50
CA LYS A 30 12.84 -8.34 -5.91
C LYS A 30 12.65 -9.69 -6.60
N ARG A 31 11.51 -10.36 -6.40
CA ARG A 31 11.13 -11.63 -7.04
C ARG A 31 10.27 -11.45 -8.30
N GLY A 32 10.17 -10.22 -8.80
CA GLY A 32 9.47 -9.91 -10.05
C GLY A 32 7.95 -9.83 -9.92
N LYS A 33 7.39 -9.82 -8.71
CA LYS A 33 5.95 -9.68 -8.52
C LYS A 33 5.47 -8.26 -8.87
N LYS A 34 4.31 -8.18 -9.54
CA LYS A 34 3.57 -6.94 -9.76
C LYS A 34 2.79 -6.62 -8.49
N ILE A 35 3.08 -5.47 -7.89
CA ILE A 35 2.52 -5.05 -6.62
C ILE A 35 1.83 -3.70 -6.83
N GLY A 36 0.59 -3.57 -6.34
CA GLY A 36 -0.10 -2.30 -6.20
C GLY A 36 -0.23 -1.91 -4.73
N VAL A 37 -0.23 -0.60 -4.47
CA VAL A 37 -0.55 -0.02 -3.16
C VAL A 37 -1.82 0.81 -3.34
N LEU A 38 -2.77 0.62 -2.44
CA LEU A 38 -4.02 1.38 -2.38
C LEU A 38 -4.11 2.04 -1.01
N ASP A 39 -4.03 3.36 -1.00
CA ASP A 39 -4.35 4.18 0.16
C ASP A 39 -5.83 4.53 0.12
N LEU A 40 -6.56 4.25 1.20
CA LEU A 40 -8.00 4.49 1.28
C LEU A 40 -8.34 5.97 1.57
N SER A 41 -7.41 6.72 2.13
CA SER A 41 -7.52 8.17 2.38
C SER A 41 -6.28 8.90 1.86
N ASN A 42 -6.37 10.23 1.74
CA ASN A 42 -5.21 11.05 1.40
C ASN A 42 -4.46 11.55 2.65
N GLY A 43 -4.87 11.10 3.83
CA GLY A 43 -4.33 11.58 5.11
C GLY A 43 -4.92 12.92 5.55
N GLU A 44 -6.11 13.30 5.06
CA GLU A 44 -6.79 14.48 5.56
C GLU A 44 -7.01 14.40 7.08
N PRO A 45 -6.87 15.52 7.83
CA PRO A 45 -7.06 15.49 9.27
C PRO A 45 -8.44 14.95 9.65
N THR A 46 -8.48 14.06 10.64
CA THR A 46 -9.74 13.53 11.18
C THR A 46 -10.60 14.69 11.71
N PRO A 47 -11.76 14.99 11.09
CA PRO A 47 -12.53 16.20 11.44
C PRO A 47 -13.07 16.21 12.87
N PHE A 48 -13.12 15.04 13.50
CA PHE A 48 -13.67 14.83 14.85
C PHE A 48 -12.68 14.14 15.80
N GLY A 49 -11.38 14.16 15.50
CA GLY A 49 -10.36 13.68 16.43
C GLY A 49 -10.26 14.62 17.64
N THR A 50 -10.50 14.09 18.84
CA THR A 50 -10.26 14.81 20.11
C THR A 50 -8.81 14.79 20.50
#